data_AF-A0A538PEH5-F1
#
_entry.id   AF-A0A538PEH5-F1
#
_cell.length_a   1.000
_cell.length_b   1.000
_cell.length_c   1.000
_cell.angle_alpha   90.00
_cell.angle_beta   90.00
_cell.angle_gamma   90.00
#
_symmetry.space_group_name_H-M   'P 1'
#
loop_
_entity.id
_entity.type
_entity.pdbx_description
1 polymer ?
#
loop_
_entity_poly.entity_id
_entity_poly.type
_entity_poly.pdbx_seq_one_letter_code
_entity_poly.pdbx_strand_id
1 'polypeptide(L)'
;MVAPVSAFEPKQIDQTEGKPSDESSRPGADEYIYLMGRPTLRLYLHFMKHQAVNDGLFDPGAAADEWRAAHDHIRTLQKEEAGLADFPPIGKLDSRLEPLRDELLKDPLIVNGFNTVPTNFALVELDRLVVYQKHIDLTYVRHLKERLGPAPSEEEIFRVCLPVGPHGPPTKWSRAHQNTYVFVSPSNDLRFLGVMPLQPRHIADYPPPGTLAGVIGLAVGFGSNFLNAIYAENRLILNNGSHRAFALRELGVTHAPCIVQLVTSRDELDAVGSARVRENPDQYLRHPRPSMLKDYFNPKLHKVLPVHRRLRQVTVKFEVNEVYVPAL
;
A
#
# COMPACT_ATOMS: atom_id res chain seq x y z
N MET A 1 52.02 -3.75 -14.72
CA MET A 1 51.30 -5.00 -15.02
C MET A 1 50.11 -5.07 -14.08
N VAL A 2 48.91 -4.86 -14.61
CA VAL A 2 47.67 -4.76 -13.84
C VAL A 2 47.02 -6.13 -13.86
N ALA A 3 46.81 -6.72 -12.68
CA ALA A 3 46.08 -7.98 -12.55
C ALA A 3 44.57 -7.71 -12.73
N PRO A 4 43.82 -8.60 -13.42
CA PRO A 4 42.40 -8.40 -13.63
C PRO A 4 41.62 -8.69 -12.34
N VAL A 5 40.71 -7.78 -12.01
CA VAL A 5 39.72 -7.94 -10.93
C VAL A 5 38.70 -8.99 -11.37
N SER A 6 38.63 -10.08 -10.62
CA SER A 6 37.70 -11.18 -10.81
C SER A 6 36.25 -10.69 -10.71
N ALA A 7 35.46 -11.02 -11.72
CA ALA A 7 34.02 -10.77 -11.76
C ALA A 7 33.34 -11.64 -10.70
N PHE A 8 32.67 -11.01 -9.73
CA PHE A 8 31.79 -11.68 -8.78
C PHE A 8 30.55 -12.20 -9.54
N GLU A 9 30.47 -13.51 -9.73
CA GLU A 9 29.23 -14.20 -10.07
C GLU A 9 28.29 -14.21 -8.85
N PRO A 10 27.03 -13.77 -8.95
CA PRO A 10 26.08 -13.92 -7.86
C PRO A 10 25.68 -15.38 -7.71
N LYS A 11 25.91 -15.94 -6.51
CA LYS A 11 25.44 -17.27 -6.09
C LYS A 11 23.93 -17.41 -6.36
N GLN A 12 23.57 -18.39 -7.19
CA GLN A 12 22.23 -18.96 -7.23
C GLN A 12 21.89 -19.53 -5.86
N ILE A 13 20.96 -18.90 -5.16
CA ILE A 13 20.29 -19.52 -4.02
C ILE A 13 19.17 -20.36 -4.63
N ASP A 14 19.34 -21.67 -4.54
CA ASP A 14 18.36 -22.67 -4.93
C ASP A 14 17.12 -22.55 -4.02
N GLN A 15 16.03 -22.05 -4.59
CA GLN A 15 14.70 -22.05 -3.95
C GLN A 15 13.85 -23.09 -4.64
N THR A 16 13.90 -24.31 -4.13
CA THR A 16 12.88 -25.33 -4.37
C THR A 16 11.69 -25.05 -3.46
N GLU A 17 10.83 -24.10 -3.85
CA GLU A 17 9.50 -23.96 -3.27
C GLU A 17 8.48 -24.71 -4.12
N GLY A 18 7.80 -25.66 -3.48
CA GLY A 18 6.75 -26.49 -4.06
C GLY A 18 5.61 -25.64 -4.60
N LYS A 19 5.17 -26.00 -5.81
CA LYS A 19 4.06 -25.39 -6.53
C LYS A 19 2.74 -25.90 -5.92
N PRO A 20 1.85 -25.05 -5.36
CA PRO A 20 0.46 -25.44 -5.18
C PRO A 20 -0.22 -25.33 -6.55
N SER A 21 -0.85 -26.42 -6.97
CA SER A 21 -1.74 -26.46 -8.12
C SER A 21 -3.06 -25.75 -7.77
N ASP A 22 -3.32 -24.60 -8.38
CA ASP A 22 -4.65 -23.98 -8.38
C ASP A 22 -5.11 -23.77 -9.83
N GLU A 23 -6.11 -24.56 -10.22
CA GLU A 23 -6.66 -24.71 -11.57
C GLU A 23 -7.59 -23.56 -12.01
N SER A 24 -7.60 -22.43 -11.31
CA SER A 24 -8.50 -21.30 -11.62
C SER A 24 -7.80 -20.00 -12.05
N SER A 25 -6.46 -19.92 -12.03
CA SER A 25 -5.74 -18.72 -12.47
C SER A 25 -5.37 -18.78 -13.95
N ARG A 26 -5.92 -17.86 -14.77
CA ARG A 26 -5.38 -17.63 -16.11
C ARG A 26 -3.91 -17.20 -15.96
N PRO A 27 -2.95 -17.81 -16.68
CA PRO A 27 -1.54 -17.45 -16.55
C PRO A 27 -1.34 -15.95 -16.82
N GLY A 28 -0.88 -15.20 -15.81
CA GLY A 28 -0.59 -13.77 -15.94
C GLY A 28 -1.74 -12.80 -15.62
N ALA A 29 -2.84 -13.27 -15.03
CA ALA A 29 -3.90 -12.40 -14.50
C ALA A 29 -4.06 -12.61 -12.99
N ASP A 30 -4.36 -11.52 -12.28
CA ASP A 30 -4.77 -11.53 -10.88
C ASP A 30 -6.24 -11.13 -10.79
N GLU A 31 -6.96 -11.63 -9.80
CA GLU A 31 -8.38 -11.31 -9.64
C GLU A 31 -8.55 -10.08 -8.75
N TYR A 32 -9.32 -9.11 -9.21
CA TYR A 32 -9.51 -7.84 -8.53
C TYR A 32 -11.00 -7.59 -8.30
N ILE A 33 -11.32 -7.09 -7.11
CA ILE A 33 -12.57 -6.38 -6.91
C ILE A 33 -12.36 -4.91 -7.29
N TYR A 34 -13.33 -4.28 -7.94
CA TYR A 34 -13.28 -2.87 -8.32
C TYR A 34 -14.57 -2.16 -7.89
N LEU A 35 -14.44 -1.07 -7.11
CA LEU A 35 -15.54 -0.21 -6.69
C LEU A 35 -16.04 0.65 -7.85
N MET A 36 -17.32 0.49 -8.16
CA MET A 36 -18.04 1.17 -9.24
C MET A 36 -18.77 2.42 -8.72
N GLY A 37 -19.32 3.21 -9.65
CA GLY A 37 -20.20 4.35 -9.36
C GLY A 37 -19.57 5.61 -8.77
N ARG A 38 -18.41 5.54 -8.07
CA ARG A 38 -17.68 6.72 -7.58
C ARG A 38 -16.52 7.20 -8.45
N PRO A 39 -15.64 6.32 -8.96
CA PRO A 39 -14.72 6.74 -10.00
C PRO A 39 -15.54 7.34 -11.13
N THR A 40 -15.07 8.41 -11.76
CA THR A 40 -15.76 8.97 -12.92
C THR A 40 -15.96 7.89 -13.99
N LEU A 41 -17.04 7.98 -14.77
CA LEU A 41 -17.31 7.03 -15.86
C LEU A 41 -16.07 6.87 -16.76
N ARG A 42 -15.38 7.98 -17.08
CA ARG A 42 -14.12 7.96 -17.84
C ARG A 42 -13.04 7.09 -17.20
N LEU A 43 -12.83 7.20 -15.88
CA LEU A 43 -11.83 6.41 -15.18
C LEU A 43 -12.23 4.93 -15.10
N TYR A 44 -13.52 4.64 -14.94
CA TYR A 44 -14.03 3.27 -14.98
C TYR A 44 -13.82 2.62 -16.35
N LEU A 45 -14.29 3.27 -17.43
CA LEU A 45 -14.13 2.76 -18.79
C LEU A 45 -12.64 2.62 -19.18
N HIS A 46 -11.79 3.55 -18.75
CA HIS A 46 -10.35 3.44 -18.96
C HIS A 46 -9.75 2.22 -18.25
N PHE A 47 -10.11 1.99 -16.99
CA PHE A 47 -9.64 0.82 -16.25
C PHE A 47 -10.12 -0.48 -16.90
N MET A 48 -11.41 -0.56 -17.23
CA MET A 48 -11.97 -1.73 -17.92
C MET A 48 -11.23 -1.97 -19.23
N LYS A 49 -11.08 -0.96 -20.09
CA LYS A 49 -10.44 -1.12 -21.40
C LYS A 49 -8.97 -1.54 -21.34
N HIS A 50 -8.20 -1.00 -20.39
CA HIS A 50 -6.73 -1.09 -20.44
C HIS A 50 -6.10 -1.99 -19.36
N GLN A 51 -6.85 -2.35 -18.31
CA GLN A 51 -6.31 -3.13 -17.19
C GLN A 51 -7.03 -4.46 -17.02
N ALA A 52 -8.35 -4.49 -17.25
CA ALA A 52 -9.10 -5.74 -17.22
C ALA A 52 -8.73 -6.66 -18.39
N VAL A 53 -8.69 -7.96 -18.12
CA VAL A 53 -8.53 -8.97 -19.16
C VAL A 53 -9.89 -9.14 -19.86
N ASN A 54 -10.02 -8.58 -21.06
CA ASN A 54 -11.28 -8.60 -21.82
C ASN A 54 -11.21 -9.40 -23.13
N ASP A 55 -10.07 -10.01 -23.48
CA ASP A 55 -9.86 -10.80 -24.71
C ASP A 55 -10.36 -10.13 -26.02
N GLY A 56 -10.35 -8.79 -26.06
CA GLY A 56 -10.85 -8.00 -27.20
C GLY A 56 -12.37 -7.78 -27.26
N LEU A 57 -13.14 -8.29 -26.28
CA LEU A 57 -14.61 -8.24 -26.20
C LEU A 57 -15.13 -7.11 -25.32
N PHE A 58 -14.38 -6.01 -25.16
CA PHE A 58 -14.81 -4.90 -24.32
C PHE A 58 -16.00 -4.14 -24.95
N ASP A 59 -17.17 -4.27 -24.33
CA ASP A 59 -18.37 -3.47 -24.65
C ASP A 59 -18.44 -2.22 -23.74
N PRO A 60 -18.16 -1.01 -24.28
CA PRO A 60 -18.25 0.22 -23.50
C PRO A 60 -19.68 0.59 -23.11
N GLY A 61 -20.70 0.15 -23.86
CA GLY A 61 -22.11 0.41 -23.58
C GLY A 61 -22.55 -0.33 -22.32
N ALA A 62 -22.36 -1.64 -22.31
CA ALA A 62 -22.63 -2.47 -21.13
C ALA A 62 -21.85 -2.01 -19.89
N ALA A 63 -20.56 -1.67 -20.04
CA ALA A 63 -19.78 -1.14 -18.93
C ALA A 63 -20.34 0.21 -18.42
N ALA A 64 -20.80 1.09 -19.31
CA ALA A 64 -21.44 2.34 -18.89
C ALA A 64 -22.78 2.13 -18.19
N ASP A 65 -23.57 1.12 -18.58
CA ASP A 65 -24.81 0.72 -17.90
C ASP A 65 -24.53 0.22 -16.48
N GLU A 66 -23.56 -0.68 -16.31
CA GLU A 66 -23.11 -1.17 -14.99
C GLU A 66 -22.68 -0.02 -14.08
N TRP A 67 -21.87 0.91 -14.61
CA TRP A 67 -21.42 2.07 -13.87
C TRP A 67 -22.59 2.98 -13.45
N ARG A 68 -23.56 3.20 -14.34
CA ARG A 68 -24.76 4.02 -14.04
C ARG A 68 -25.60 3.39 -12.95
N ALA A 69 -25.85 2.08 -13.02
CA ALA A 69 -26.58 1.35 -11.98
C ALA A 69 -25.90 1.47 -10.61
N ALA A 70 -24.58 1.30 -10.54
CA ALA A 70 -23.82 1.50 -9.30
C ALA A 70 -23.87 2.96 -8.83
N HIS A 71 -23.74 3.93 -9.74
CA HIS A 71 -23.82 5.35 -9.43
C HIS A 71 -25.18 5.75 -8.85
N ASP A 72 -26.27 5.26 -9.42
CA ASP A 72 -27.63 5.49 -8.92
C ASP A 72 -27.84 4.86 -7.55
N HIS A 73 -27.32 3.65 -7.32
CA HIS A 73 -27.35 3.02 -6.00
C HIS A 73 -26.58 3.84 -4.95
N ILE A 74 -25.45 4.44 -5.33
CA ILE A 74 -24.70 5.36 -4.45
C ILE A 74 -25.52 6.60 -4.09
N ARG A 75 -26.30 7.15 -5.02
CA ARG A 75 -27.17 8.30 -4.74
C ARG A 75 -28.28 7.95 -3.75
N THR A 76 -28.77 6.72 -3.77
CA THR A 76 -29.69 6.21 -2.74
C THR A 76 -28.99 6.13 -1.39
N LEU A 77 -27.82 5.47 -1.33
CA LEU A 77 -27.03 5.36 -0.08
C LEU A 77 -26.58 6.71 0.46
N GLN A 78 -26.33 7.71 -0.39
CA GLN A 78 -26.00 9.07 0.05
C GLN A 78 -27.12 9.70 0.87
N LYS A 79 -28.39 9.34 0.61
CA LYS A 79 -29.55 9.83 1.36
C LYS A 79 -29.79 8.99 2.61
N GLU A 80 -29.68 7.67 2.48
CA GLU A 80 -30.02 6.72 3.55
C GLU A 80 -28.93 6.57 4.61
N GLU A 81 -27.65 6.64 4.20
CA GLU A 81 -26.48 6.46 5.06
C GLU A 81 -25.66 7.77 5.20
N ALA A 82 -26.32 8.93 5.08
CA ALA A 82 -25.67 10.22 5.28
C ALA A 82 -25.04 10.30 6.69
N GLY A 83 -23.79 10.73 6.76
CA GLY A 83 -23.02 10.82 8.00
C GLY A 83 -22.57 9.48 8.60
N LEU A 84 -22.82 8.35 7.93
CA LEU A 84 -22.45 7.02 8.46
C LEU A 84 -20.94 6.89 8.73
N ALA A 85 -20.10 7.60 7.98
CA ALA A 85 -18.65 7.63 8.18
C ALA A 85 -18.18 8.59 9.30
N ASP A 86 -19.07 9.40 9.87
CA ASP A 86 -18.71 10.49 10.79
C ASP A 86 -18.65 9.97 12.23
N PHE A 87 -17.62 10.34 12.97
CA PHE A 87 -17.35 9.88 14.34
C PHE A 87 -17.32 8.33 14.45
N PRO A 88 -16.44 7.66 13.68
CA PRO A 88 -16.24 6.23 13.86
C PRO A 88 -15.67 5.96 15.27
N PRO A 89 -16.06 4.87 15.94
CA PRO A 89 -15.50 4.52 17.24
C PRO A 89 -14.00 4.22 17.08
N ILE A 90 -13.21 4.80 17.97
CA ILE A 90 -11.77 4.55 18.12
C ILE A 90 -11.59 3.91 19.49
N GLY A 91 -11.60 2.57 19.51
CA GLY A 91 -11.51 1.76 20.71
C GLY A 91 -10.08 1.67 21.25
N LYS A 92 -9.96 1.42 22.56
CA LYS A 92 -8.68 1.07 23.17
C LYS A 92 -8.25 -0.33 22.72
N LEU A 93 -6.94 -0.54 22.57
CA LEU A 93 -6.41 -1.90 22.44
C LEU A 93 -6.71 -2.69 23.73
N ASP A 94 -6.94 -3.99 23.58
CA ASP A 94 -6.99 -4.89 24.73
C ASP A 94 -5.62 -4.87 25.44
N SER A 95 -5.64 -4.83 26.77
CA SER A 95 -4.49 -5.00 27.65
C SER A 95 -3.56 -6.17 27.26
N ARG A 96 -4.12 -7.26 26.71
CA ARG A 96 -3.35 -8.44 26.27
C ARG A 96 -2.45 -8.16 25.07
N LEU A 97 -2.77 -7.14 24.27
CA LEU A 97 -2.01 -6.76 23.07
C LEU A 97 -0.96 -5.68 23.37
N GLU A 98 -0.92 -5.13 24.58
CA GLU A 98 0.06 -4.11 24.98
C GLU A 98 1.52 -4.56 24.84
N PRO A 99 1.90 -5.80 25.18
CA PRO A 99 3.27 -6.27 24.95
C PRO A 99 3.68 -6.22 23.46
N LEU A 100 2.75 -6.55 22.55
CA LEU A 100 2.99 -6.50 21.10
C LEU A 100 3.10 -5.05 20.60
N ARG A 101 2.27 -4.15 21.13
CA ARG A 101 2.38 -2.71 20.88
C ARG A 101 3.73 -2.17 21.33
N ASP A 102 4.18 -2.56 22.52
CA ASP A 102 5.43 -2.06 23.11
C ASP A 102 6.66 -2.61 22.37
N GLU A 103 6.57 -3.82 21.81
CA GLU A 103 7.55 -4.34 20.85
C GLU A 103 7.58 -3.49 19.57
N LEU A 104 6.41 -3.23 18.98
CA LEU A 104 6.26 -2.46 17.75
C LEU A 104 6.76 -1.02 17.88
N LEU A 105 6.59 -0.38 19.04
CA LEU A 105 7.10 0.96 19.33
C LEU A 105 8.63 1.07 19.25
N LYS A 106 9.36 -0.05 19.28
CA LYS A 106 10.81 -0.10 19.10
C LYS A 106 11.22 -0.14 17.63
N ASP A 107 10.29 -0.37 16.70
CA ASP A 107 10.58 -0.47 15.28
C ASP A 107 10.93 0.93 14.69
N PRO A 108 12.08 1.09 14.03
CA PRO A 108 12.47 2.35 13.39
C PRO A 108 11.45 2.89 12.39
N LEU A 109 10.64 2.04 11.75
CA LEU A 109 9.57 2.47 10.84
C LEU A 109 8.45 3.20 11.58
N ILE A 110 8.19 2.84 12.84
CA ILE A 110 7.23 3.56 13.69
C ILE A 110 7.84 4.88 14.13
N VAL A 111 9.03 4.83 14.73
CA VAL A 111 9.71 5.99 15.31
C VAL A 111 9.96 7.10 14.28
N ASN A 112 10.32 6.73 13.05
CA ASN A 112 10.63 7.69 12.00
C ASN A 112 9.45 7.97 11.05
N GLY A 113 8.53 7.02 10.90
CA GLY A 113 7.44 7.10 9.91
C GLY A 113 6.14 7.71 10.44
N PHE A 114 5.94 7.76 11.76
CA PHE A 114 4.70 8.21 12.39
C PHE A 114 4.92 9.30 13.45
N ASN A 115 5.92 10.16 13.24
CA ASN A 115 6.35 11.20 14.19
C ASN A 115 5.94 12.63 13.80
N THR A 116 5.29 12.84 12.65
CA THR A 116 4.87 14.17 12.18
C THR A 116 3.69 14.75 12.96
N VAL A 117 2.75 13.90 13.38
CA VAL A 117 1.52 14.28 14.08
C VAL A 117 1.27 13.31 15.25
N PRO A 118 0.42 13.67 16.24
CA PRO A 118 0.07 12.75 17.31
C PRO A 118 -0.46 11.42 16.76
N THR A 119 0.12 10.31 17.23
CA THR A 119 -0.20 8.97 16.75
C THR A 119 -0.62 8.09 17.93
N ASN A 120 -1.68 7.30 17.73
CA ASN A 120 -2.18 6.34 18.72
C ASN A 120 -2.34 4.94 18.10
N PHE A 121 -2.33 3.91 18.94
CA PHE A 121 -2.70 2.55 18.55
C PHE A 121 -4.10 2.24 19.07
N ALA A 122 -5.01 1.87 18.18
CA ALA A 122 -6.43 1.72 18.50
C ALA A 122 -7.08 0.54 17.78
N LEU A 123 -8.21 0.08 18.32
CA LEU A 123 -9.15 -0.78 17.58
C LEU A 123 -10.10 0.11 16.78
N VAL A 124 -10.17 -0.11 15.47
CA VAL A 124 -11.03 0.67 14.57
C VAL A 124 -12.09 -0.21 13.93
N GLU A 125 -13.32 0.29 13.83
CA GLU A 125 -14.41 -0.41 13.15
C GLU A 125 -14.17 -0.43 11.63
N LEU A 126 -14.02 -1.62 11.06
CA LEU A 126 -13.63 -1.80 9.67
C LEU A 126 -14.65 -1.21 8.69
N ASP A 127 -15.95 -1.42 8.94
CA ASP A 127 -17.01 -1.01 8.00
C ASP A 127 -17.15 0.50 7.83
N ARG A 128 -16.69 1.29 8.81
CA ARG A 128 -16.77 2.77 8.80
C ARG A 128 -15.49 3.45 8.35
N LEU A 129 -14.45 2.69 8.03
CA LEU A 129 -13.23 3.22 7.44
C LEU A 129 -13.51 3.82 6.06
N VAL A 130 -13.18 5.09 5.87
CA VAL A 130 -13.25 5.76 4.57
C VAL A 130 -12.11 5.27 3.69
N VAL A 131 -12.41 4.88 2.45
CA VAL A 131 -11.43 4.33 1.50
C VAL A 131 -11.35 5.17 0.22
N TYR A 132 -10.12 5.34 -0.29
CA TYR A 132 -9.88 5.99 -1.59
C TYR A 132 -9.31 5.03 -2.64
N GLN A 133 -8.94 3.82 -2.25
CA GLN A 133 -8.47 2.79 -3.15
C GLN A 133 -9.66 2.23 -3.93
N LYS A 134 -9.52 2.08 -5.25
CA LYS A 134 -10.65 1.68 -6.11
C LYS A 134 -10.78 0.18 -6.26
N HIS A 135 -9.71 -0.56 -5.95
CA HIS A 135 -9.66 -1.99 -6.18
C HIS A 135 -8.86 -2.70 -5.10
N ILE A 136 -9.20 -3.97 -4.86
CA ILE A 136 -8.47 -4.87 -3.96
C ILE A 136 -8.06 -6.09 -4.79
N ASP A 137 -6.79 -6.45 -4.69
CA ASP A 137 -6.24 -7.68 -5.27
C ASP A 137 -6.74 -8.88 -4.43
N LEU A 138 -7.68 -9.64 -4.98
CA LEU A 138 -8.27 -10.81 -4.33
C LEU A 138 -7.32 -12.00 -4.32
N THR A 139 -6.37 -12.09 -5.25
CA THR A 139 -5.31 -13.11 -5.19
C THR A 139 -4.46 -12.91 -3.94
N TYR A 140 -4.04 -11.67 -3.67
CA TYR A 140 -3.31 -11.35 -2.44
C TYR A 140 -4.15 -11.58 -1.17
N VAL A 141 -5.44 -11.23 -1.20
CA VAL A 141 -6.37 -11.50 -0.08
C VAL A 141 -6.49 -13.00 0.21
N ARG A 142 -6.59 -13.85 -0.81
CA ARG A 142 -6.64 -15.31 -0.61
C ARG A 142 -5.41 -15.83 0.12
N HIS A 143 -4.21 -15.45 -0.34
CA HIS A 143 -2.96 -15.83 0.34
C HIS A 143 -2.87 -15.33 1.78
N LEU A 144 -3.42 -14.15 2.05
CA LEU A 144 -3.49 -13.61 3.40
C LEU A 144 -4.41 -14.45 4.29
N LYS A 145 -5.58 -14.85 3.78
CA LYS A 145 -6.56 -15.67 4.49
C LYS A 145 -6.07 -17.11 4.70
N GLU A 146 -5.40 -17.70 3.71
CA GLU A 146 -4.79 -19.02 3.83
C GLU A 146 -3.79 -19.07 5.01
N ARG A 147 -3.00 -18.00 5.17
CA ARG A 147 -2.04 -17.88 6.28
C ARG A 147 -2.71 -17.63 7.64
N LEU A 148 -3.81 -16.89 7.68
CA LEU A 148 -4.55 -16.58 8.91
C LEU A 148 -5.46 -17.71 9.38
N GLY A 149 -5.89 -18.58 8.47
CA GLY A 149 -6.94 -19.55 8.74
C GLY A 149 -8.32 -18.92 8.89
N PRO A 150 -9.36 -19.73 9.16
CA PRO A 150 -10.75 -19.29 9.19
C PRO A 150 -11.15 -18.52 10.46
N ALA A 151 -10.38 -18.63 11.54
CA ALA A 151 -10.67 -18.04 12.84
C ALA A 151 -9.37 -17.56 13.52
N PRO A 152 -8.74 -16.49 13.00
CA PRO A 152 -7.49 -15.99 13.57
C PRO A 152 -7.69 -15.46 14.99
N SER A 153 -6.71 -15.73 15.85
CA SER A 153 -6.63 -15.16 17.20
C SER A 153 -6.39 -13.65 17.18
N GLU A 154 -6.63 -12.97 18.30
CA GLU A 154 -6.38 -11.53 18.44
C GLU A 154 -4.91 -11.16 18.20
N GLU A 155 -3.98 -12.03 18.59
CA GLU A 155 -2.55 -11.85 18.32
C GLU A 155 -2.23 -11.97 16.82
N GLU A 156 -2.81 -12.96 16.12
CA GLU A 156 -2.64 -13.10 14.67
C GLU A 156 -3.23 -11.91 13.92
N ILE A 157 -4.40 -11.42 14.36
CA ILE A 157 -5.03 -10.19 13.85
C ILE A 157 -4.11 -8.98 14.10
N PHE A 158 -3.51 -8.86 15.28
CA PHE A 158 -2.58 -7.79 15.58
C PHE A 158 -1.35 -7.85 14.68
N ARG A 159 -0.70 -9.01 14.57
CA ARG A 159 0.53 -9.19 13.78
C ARG A 159 0.30 -9.01 12.29
N VAL A 160 -0.88 -9.36 11.78
CA VAL A 160 -1.20 -9.10 10.37
C VAL A 160 -1.45 -7.61 10.13
N CYS A 161 -2.14 -6.92 11.04
CA CYS A 161 -2.36 -5.48 10.94
C CYS A 161 -1.07 -4.68 11.12
N LEU A 162 -0.23 -5.07 12.07
CA LEU A 162 0.92 -4.30 12.53
C LEU A 162 2.17 -5.19 12.57
N PRO A 163 2.67 -5.65 11.41
CA PRO A 163 3.76 -6.62 11.34
C PRO A 163 5.08 -6.02 11.84
N VAL A 164 5.76 -6.73 12.73
CA VAL A 164 7.12 -6.39 13.19
C VAL A 164 8.15 -7.10 12.31
N GLY A 165 9.18 -6.38 11.89
CA GLY A 165 10.34 -6.96 11.19
C GLY A 165 10.34 -6.83 9.66
N PRO A 166 11.46 -7.21 9.02
CA PRO A 166 11.68 -6.96 7.60
C PRO A 166 10.88 -7.95 6.73
N HIS A 167 9.66 -7.55 6.38
CA HIS A 167 8.84 -8.26 5.40
C HIS A 167 8.63 -7.40 4.16
N GLY A 168 9.57 -7.50 3.22
CA GLY A 168 9.49 -6.88 1.91
C GLY A 168 9.09 -7.91 0.83
N PRO A 169 8.21 -7.55 -0.11
CA PRO A 169 8.01 -8.33 -1.33
C PRO A 169 9.34 -8.57 -2.06
N PRO A 170 9.51 -9.68 -2.80
CA PRO A 170 10.74 -9.95 -3.53
C PRO A 170 11.07 -8.79 -4.47
N THR A 171 12.33 -8.37 -4.47
CA THR A 171 12.81 -7.27 -5.31
C THR A 171 14.05 -7.71 -6.06
N LYS A 172 14.03 -7.55 -7.37
CA LYS A 172 15.21 -7.71 -8.23
C LYS A 172 15.70 -6.34 -8.62
N TRP A 173 17.02 -6.15 -8.67
CA TRP A 173 17.58 -4.91 -9.17
C TRP A 173 18.89 -5.15 -9.91
N SER A 174 19.20 -4.25 -10.83
CA SER A 174 20.42 -4.32 -11.64
C SER A 174 20.86 -2.93 -12.08
N ARG A 175 22.14 -2.83 -12.46
CA ARG A 175 22.68 -1.68 -13.17
C ARG A 175 22.35 -1.83 -14.65
N ALA A 176 21.51 -0.95 -15.19
CA ALA A 176 21.13 -0.96 -16.61
C ALA A 176 22.14 -0.17 -17.46
N HIS A 177 22.73 0.89 -16.91
CA HIS A 177 23.79 1.67 -17.55
C HIS A 177 24.68 2.33 -16.48
N GLN A 178 25.72 3.09 -16.87
CA GLN A 178 26.74 3.61 -15.96
C GLN A 178 26.12 4.33 -14.75
N ASN A 179 25.17 5.24 -14.97
CA ASN A 179 24.51 5.97 -13.89
C ASN A 179 23.01 5.64 -13.78
N THR A 180 22.61 4.41 -14.17
CA THR A 180 21.19 4.01 -14.19
C THR A 180 21.02 2.64 -13.54
N TYR A 181 20.19 2.61 -12.50
CA TYR A 181 19.82 1.41 -11.76
C TYR A 181 18.32 1.18 -11.86
N VAL A 182 17.91 -0.07 -12.02
CA VAL A 182 16.52 -0.47 -12.20
C VAL A 182 16.15 -1.47 -11.12
N PHE A 183 15.04 -1.22 -10.42
CA PHE A 183 14.47 -2.07 -9.40
C PHE A 183 13.09 -2.55 -9.88
N VAL A 184 12.78 -3.82 -9.69
CA VAL A 184 11.53 -4.45 -10.13
C VAL A 184 10.98 -5.32 -9.01
N SER A 185 9.69 -5.19 -8.72
CA SER A 185 8.97 -6.00 -7.74
C SER A 185 7.54 -6.29 -8.22
N PRO A 186 6.94 -7.44 -7.87
CA PRO A 186 5.51 -7.66 -8.06
C PRO A 186 4.64 -6.77 -7.17
N SER A 187 5.19 -6.16 -6.12
CA SER A 187 4.43 -5.23 -5.28
C SER A 187 4.25 -3.88 -5.95
N ASN A 188 3.01 -3.39 -5.93
CA ASN A 188 2.68 -2.04 -6.37
C ASN A 188 3.21 -0.94 -5.44
N ASP A 189 3.86 -1.29 -4.32
CA ASP A 189 4.37 -0.34 -3.32
C ASP A 189 5.85 0.04 -3.50
N LEU A 190 6.58 -0.63 -4.40
CA LEU A 190 8.00 -0.34 -4.68
C LEU A 190 8.20 1.12 -5.11
N ARG A 191 8.95 1.90 -4.34
CA ARG A 191 9.10 3.35 -4.52
C ARG A 191 10.50 3.84 -4.19
N PHE A 192 10.84 5.00 -4.72
CA PHE A 192 12.01 5.76 -4.27
C PHE A 192 11.70 6.34 -2.88
N LEU A 193 12.58 6.08 -1.92
CA LEU A 193 12.45 6.52 -0.53
C LEU A 193 13.22 7.82 -0.26
N GLY A 194 13.97 8.30 -1.24
CA GLY A 194 14.72 9.54 -1.14
C GLY A 194 16.23 9.35 -1.18
N VAL A 195 16.90 10.49 -1.10
CA VAL A 195 18.36 10.58 -0.98
C VAL A 195 18.71 10.68 0.49
N MET A 196 19.72 9.92 0.94
CA MET A 196 20.22 9.98 2.31
C MET A 196 21.73 10.20 2.32
N PRO A 197 22.23 11.20 3.07
CA PRO A 197 23.65 11.33 3.32
C PRO A 197 24.09 10.21 4.26
N LEU A 198 25.11 9.47 3.86
CA LEU A 198 25.71 8.40 4.65
C LEU A 198 27.17 8.76 4.95
N GLN A 199 27.60 8.36 6.14
CA GLN A 199 28.99 8.42 6.55
C GLN A 199 29.68 7.09 6.19
N PRO A 200 31.00 7.06 6.00
CA PRO A 200 31.73 5.83 5.68
C PRO A 200 31.44 4.68 6.66
N ARG A 201 31.28 5.00 7.95
CA ARG A 201 30.94 4.04 9.02
C ARG A 201 29.58 3.35 8.87
N HIS A 202 28.67 3.86 8.02
CA HIS A 202 27.36 3.24 7.79
C HIS A 202 27.42 2.10 6.77
N ILE A 203 28.54 1.91 6.08
CA ILE A 203 28.75 0.83 5.12
C ILE A 203 29.57 -0.28 5.81
N ALA A 204 28.90 -1.36 6.21
CA ALA A 204 29.56 -2.55 6.73
C ALA A 204 30.01 -3.48 5.59
N ASP A 205 31.12 -4.18 5.78
CA ASP A 205 31.57 -5.32 4.95
C ASP A 205 31.74 -5.03 3.45
N TYR A 206 31.88 -3.76 3.06
CA TYR A 206 32.12 -3.36 1.68
C TYR A 206 33.33 -2.41 1.62
N PRO A 207 34.50 -2.87 1.12
CA PRO A 207 35.69 -2.04 1.05
C PRO A 207 35.48 -0.91 0.02
N PRO A 208 35.65 0.36 0.42
CA PRO A 208 35.49 1.47 -0.52
C PRO A 208 36.65 1.50 -1.53
N PRO A 209 36.44 2.07 -2.72
CA PRO A 209 37.49 2.19 -3.76
C PRO A 209 38.60 3.19 -3.40
N GLY A 210 38.48 3.91 -2.28
CA GLY A 210 39.45 4.88 -1.79
C GLY A 210 39.00 5.50 -0.47
N THR A 211 39.67 6.58 -0.04
CA THR A 211 39.27 7.34 1.15
C THR A 211 37.97 8.10 0.87
N LEU A 212 36.89 7.68 1.52
CA LEU A 212 35.58 8.31 1.34
C LEU A 212 35.50 9.65 2.08
N ALA A 213 35.20 10.73 1.37
CA ALA A 213 34.82 12.02 1.97
C ALA A 213 33.33 12.04 2.41
N GLY A 214 32.49 11.24 1.76
CA GLY A 214 31.06 11.12 2.05
C GLY A 214 30.41 10.11 1.11
N VAL A 215 29.19 9.69 1.44
CA VAL A 215 28.41 8.75 0.62
C VAL A 215 27.00 9.31 0.44
N ILE A 216 26.49 9.21 -0.78
CA ILE A 216 25.10 9.54 -1.09
C ILE A 216 24.36 8.23 -1.35
N GLY A 217 23.42 7.87 -0.45
CA GLY A 217 22.53 6.75 -0.62
C GLY A 217 21.29 7.15 -1.42
N LEU A 218 20.98 6.40 -2.47
CA LEU A 218 19.73 6.53 -3.24
C LEU A 218 18.82 5.35 -2.88
N ALA A 219 17.91 5.55 -1.93
CA ALA A 219 17.15 4.45 -1.35
C ALA A 219 15.91 4.11 -2.18
N VAL A 220 15.76 2.83 -2.53
CA VAL A 220 14.56 2.27 -3.15
C VAL A 220 14.06 1.14 -2.27
N GLY A 221 12.77 1.11 -1.99
CA GLY A 221 12.17 0.12 -1.11
C GLY A 221 10.66 0.24 -1.08
N PHE A 222 10.08 -0.01 0.09
CA PHE A 222 8.64 -0.07 0.31
C PHE A 222 8.23 0.92 1.40
N GLY A 223 6.95 1.32 1.39
CA GLY A 223 6.37 2.04 2.51
C GLY A 223 6.18 1.11 3.71
N SER A 224 5.80 1.69 4.85
CA SER A 224 5.44 0.89 6.02
C SER A 224 4.23 0.03 5.69
N ASN A 225 4.32 -1.28 5.94
CA ASN A 225 3.20 -2.17 5.75
C ASN A 225 2.36 -2.25 7.03
N PHE A 226 2.00 -1.14 7.65
CA PHE A 226 1.07 -1.12 8.80
C PHE A 226 -0.35 -0.77 8.34
N LEU A 227 -1.37 -1.41 8.94
CA LEU A 227 -2.73 -0.91 8.87
C LEU A 227 -2.74 0.43 9.61
N ASN A 228 -2.91 1.50 8.85
CA ASN A 228 -2.94 2.84 9.42
C ASN A 228 -4.01 3.71 8.78
N ALA A 229 -4.54 4.61 9.59
CA ALA A 229 -5.59 5.52 9.22
C ALA A 229 -5.30 6.93 9.74
N ILE A 230 -5.87 7.91 9.05
CA ILE A 230 -5.79 9.32 9.41
C ILE A 230 -7.16 9.73 9.93
N TYR A 231 -7.22 10.19 11.17
CA TYR A 231 -8.41 10.81 11.73
C TYR A 231 -8.35 12.32 11.46
N ALA A 232 -9.24 12.80 10.60
CA ALA A 232 -9.35 14.22 10.25
C ALA A 232 -10.82 14.60 10.09
N GLU A 233 -11.20 15.77 10.59
CA GLU A 233 -12.56 16.33 10.45
C GLU A 233 -13.68 15.31 10.73
N ASN A 234 -13.55 14.59 11.84
CA ASN A 234 -14.49 13.58 12.33
C ASN A 234 -14.51 12.26 11.54
N ARG A 235 -13.64 12.05 10.56
CA ARG A 235 -13.59 10.81 9.77
C ARG A 235 -12.27 10.10 9.88
N LEU A 236 -12.33 8.78 9.76
CA LEU A 236 -11.16 7.91 9.76
C LEU A 236 -10.90 7.38 8.34
N ILE A 237 -9.87 7.91 7.69
CA ILE A 237 -9.48 7.53 6.33
C ILE A 237 -8.42 6.44 6.39
N LEU A 238 -8.71 5.29 5.79
CA LEU A 238 -7.75 4.20 5.64
C LEU A 238 -6.62 4.63 4.68
N ASN A 239 -5.43 4.85 5.24
CA ASN A 239 -4.27 5.36 4.51
C ASN A 239 -3.35 4.24 4.03
N ASN A 240 -3.24 3.14 4.78
CA ASN A 240 -2.66 1.90 4.27
C ASN A 240 -3.34 0.68 4.89
N GLY A 241 -3.26 -0.45 4.18
CA GLY A 241 -3.75 -1.75 4.65
C GLY A 241 -5.11 -2.17 4.10
N SER A 242 -5.58 -1.59 2.99
CA SER A 242 -6.87 -1.93 2.34
C SER A 242 -7.09 -3.43 2.14
N HIS A 243 -6.07 -4.16 1.66
CA HIS A 243 -6.16 -5.61 1.46
C HIS A 243 -6.32 -6.39 2.77
N ARG A 244 -5.65 -5.95 3.84
CA ARG A 244 -5.74 -6.58 5.17
C ARG A 244 -7.08 -6.29 5.82
N ALA A 245 -7.52 -5.04 5.76
CA ALA A 245 -8.84 -4.64 6.24
C ALA A 245 -9.93 -5.43 5.51
N PHE A 246 -9.83 -5.58 4.19
CA PHE A 246 -10.75 -6.42 3.40
C PHE A 246 -10.70 -7.89 3.84
N ALA A 247 -9.50 -8.50 3.91
CA ALA A 247 -9.36 -9.92 4.27
C ALA A 247 -9.92 -10.21 5.68
N LEU A 248 -9.60 -9.36 6.66
CA LEU A 248 -10.13 -9.47 8.02
C LEU A 248 -11.64 -9.33 8.04
N ARG A 249 -12.19 -8.34 7.32
CA ARG A 249 -13.64 -8.15 7.25
C ARG A 249 -14.35 -9.34 6.61
N GLU A 250 -13.76 -9.93 5.59
CA GLU A 250 -14.25 -11.13 4.91
C GLU A 250 -14.21 -12.38 5.83
N LEU A 251 -13.23 -12.45 6.74
CA LEU A 251 -13.16 -13.46 7.81
C LEU A 251 -14.13 -13.19 8.97
N GLY A 252 -14.99 -12.16 8.88
CA GLY A 252 -15.97 -11.81 9.91
C GLY A 252 -15.45 -10.91 11.02
N VAL A 253 -14.19 -10.47 10.96
CA VAL A 253 -13.63 -9.50 11.92
C VAL A 253 -14.30 -8.14 11.68
N THR A 254 -14.77 -7.50 12.75
CA THR A 254 -15.44 -6.19 12.68
C THR A 254 -14.54 -5.03 13.11
N HIS A 255 -13.57 -5.31 13.99
CA HIS A 255 -12.62 -4.33 14.52
C HIS A 255 -11.20 -4.83 14.39
N ALA A 256 -10.26 -3.96 14.03
CA ALA A 256 -8.87 -4.33 13.82
C ALA A 256 -7.89 -3.35 14.49
N PRO A 257 -6.74 -3.81 15.01
CA PRO A 257 -5.66 -2.95 15.47
C PRO A 257 -5.14 -2.07 14.35
N CYS A 258 -4.99 -0.79 14.59
CA CYS A 258 -4.63 0.21 13.60
C CYS A 258 -3.78 1.32 14.23
N ILE A 259 -2.81 1.84 13.47
CA ILE A 259 -2.14 3.09 13.81
C ILE A 259 -3.01 4.25 13.35
N VAL A 260 -3.42 5.11 14.28
CA VAL A 260 -4.27 6.26 14.00
C VAL A 260 -3.45 7.54 14.16
N GLN A 261 -3.25 8.25 13.06
CA GLN A 261 -2.67 9.59 13.04
C GLN A 261 -3.78 10.62 13.24
N LEU A 262 -3.67 11.44 14.28
CA LEU A 262 -4.65 12.46 14.64
C LEU A 262 -4.24 13.78 13.98
N VAL A 263 -5.08 14.25 13.07
CA VAL A 263 -4.85 15.45 12.29
C VAL A 263 -5.87 16.52 12.68
N THR A 264 -5.37 17.68 13.07
CA THR A 264 -6.15 18.82 13.56
C THR A 264 -6.31 19.94 12.53
N SER A 265 -5.45 19.95 11.50
CA SER A 265 -5.46 20.96 10.43
C SER A 265 -5.28 20.35 9.04
N ARG A 266 -5.60 21.12 7.99
CA ARG A 266 -5.36 20.68 6.60
C ARG A 266 -3.88 20.66 6.24
N ASP A 267 -3.06 21.46 6.89
CA ASP A 267 -1.60 21.44 6.69
C ASP A 267 -0.99 20.14 7.23
N GLU A 268 -1.45 19.69 8.40
CA GLU A 268 -1.09 18.37 8.93
C GLU A 268 -1.59 17.24 8.01
N LEU A 269 -2.81 17.37 7.45
CA LEU A 269 -3.32 16.42 6.46
C LEU A 269 -2.45 16.38 5.19
N ASP A 270 -1.94 17.52 4.73
CA ASP A 270 -1.03 17.59 3.58
C ASP A 270 0.31 16.93 3.88
N ALA A 271 0.78 16.99 5.13
CA ALA A 271 2.02 16.36 5.53
C ALA A 271 1.96 14.83 5.58
N VAL A 272 0.84 14.24 6.01
CA VAL A 272 0.73 12.78 6.25
C VAL A 272 -0.20 12.04 5.28
N GLY A 273 -1.05 12.76 4.56
CA GLY A 273 -2.05 12.19 3.66
C GLY A 273 -1.47 11.63 2.37
N SER A 274 -2.08 10.54 1.87
CA SER A 274 -1.79 10.07 0.52
C SER A 274 -2.10 11.14 -0.53
N ALA A 275 -1.39 11.12 -1.67
CA ALA A 275 -1.57 12.10 -2.75
C ALA A 275 -3.04 12.27 -3.17
N ARG A 276 -3.82 11.18 -3.22
CA ARG A 276 -5.25 11.23 -3.56
C ARG A 276 -6.07 12.02 -2.54
N VAL A 277 -5.80 11.82 -1.26
CA VAL A 277 -6.48 12.55 -0.19
C VAL A 277 -6.09 14.02 -0.24
N ARG A 278 -4.82 14.35 -0.49
CA ARG A 278 -4.34 15.74 -0.57
C ARG A 278 -4.89 16.49 -1.78
N GLU A 279 -4.97 15.83 -2.93
CA GLU A 279 -5.49 16.42 -4.17
C GLU A 279 -7.00 16.74 -4.08
N ASN A 280 -7.79 15.90 -3.39
CA ASN A 280 -9.25 16.05 -3.32
C ASN A 280 -9.82 15.68 -1.94
N PRO A 281 -9.44 16.38 -0.86
CA PRO A 281 -9.72 15.93 0.50
C PRO A 281 -11.21 15.94 0.84
N ASP A 282 -11.98 16.89 0.29
CA ASP A 282 -13.41 17.02 0.60
C ASP A 282 -14.26 15.89 0.02
N GLN A 283 -13.76 15.18 -1.00
CA GLN A 283 -14.39 13.94 -1.47
C GLN A 283 -14.45 12.88 -0.36
N TYR A 284 -13.50 12.91 0.57
CA TYR A 284 -13.38 11.95 1.67
C TYR A 284 -13.89 12.53 2.98
N LEU A 285 -13.66 13.82 3.23
CA LEU A 285 -13.95 14.49 4.50
C LEU A 285 -15.34 15.12 4.57
N ARG A 286 -15.86 15.65 3.46
CA ARG A 286 -17.11 16.44 3.46
C ARG A 286 -18.25 15.78 2.71
N HIS A 287 -17.95 14.86 1.80
CA HIS A 287 -18.97 14.15 1.04
C HIS A 287 -19.98 13.45 1.98
N PRO A 288 -21.31 13.60 1.84
CA PRO A 288 -22.31 13.15 2.83
C PRO A 288 -22.17 11.68 3.26
N ARG A 289 -21.81 10.83 2.32
CA ARG A 289 -21.51 9.41 2.55
C ARG A 289 -20.33 9.04 1.66
N PRO A 290 -19.05 9.04 2.11
CA PRO A 290 -17.90 8.74 1.26
C PRO A 290 -17.85 7.23 0.89
N SER A 291 -16.86 6.81 0.10
CA SER A 291 -16.60 5.37 -0.05
C SER A 291 -16.09 4.82 1.28
N MET A 292 -16.65 3.70 1.72
CA MET A 292 -16.26 3.02 2.96
C MET A 292 -15.83 1.59 2.66
N LEU A 293 -15.05 0.96 3.55
CA LEU A 293 -14.60 -0.42 3.37
C LEU A 293 -15.76 -1.39 3.13
N LYS A 294 -16.91 -1.20 3.82
CA LYS A 294 -18.11 -2.01 3.63
C LYS A 294 -18.62 -2.04 2.17
N ASP A 295 -18.28 -1.05 1.36
CA ASP A 295 -18.70 -0.97 -0.04
C ASP A 295 -18.11 -2.09 -0.90
N TYR A 296 -16.91 -2.58 -0.55
CA TYR A 296 -16.32 -3.72 -1.25
C TYR A 296 -17.16 -4.99 -1.08
N PHE A 297 -18.04 -5.06 -0.08
CA PHE A 297 -18.91 -6.21 0.17
C PHE A 297 -20.33 -6.02 -0.38
N ASN A 298 -20.64 -4.87 -0.98
CA ASN A 298 -21.94 -4.64 -1.59
C ASN A 298 -21.91 -5.01 -3.08
N PRO A 299 -22.63 -6.07 -3.52
CA PRO A 299 -22.59 -6.53 -4.91
C PRO A 299 -23.13 -5.52 -5.93
N LYS A 300 -23.87 -4.48 -5.48
CA LYS A 300 -24.31 -3.37 -6.34
C LYS A 300 -23.24 -2.30 -6.55
N LEU A 301 -22.17 -2.32 -5.75
CA LEU A 301 -21.12 -1.31 -5.74
C LEU A 301 -19.77 -1.82 -6.23
N HIS A 302 -19.63 -3.11 -6.48
CA HIS A 302 -18.38 -3.67 -6.96
C HIS A 302 -18.57 -4.65 -8.11
N LYS A 303 -17.46 -4.88 -8.82
CA LYS A 303 -17.33 -5.95 -9.80
C LYS A 303 -16.05 -6.71 -9.52
N VAL A 304 -16.11 -8.04 -9.59
CA VAL A 304 -14.93 -8.90 -9.58
C VAL A 304 -14.53 -9.15 -11.03
N LEU A 305 -13.25 -8.99 -11.34
CA LEU A 305 -12.73 -9.19 -12.69
C LEU A 305 -11.25 -9.59 -12.71
N PRO A 306 -10.82 -10.34 -13.73
CA PRO A 306 -9.40 -10.57 -13.97
C PRO A 306 -8.72 -9.28 -14.46
N VAL A 307 -7.54 -8.99 -13.92
CA VAL A 307 -6.70 -7.85 -14.27
C VAL A 307 -5.32 -8.36 -14.66
N HIS A 308 -4.72 -7.78 -15.69
CA HIS A 308 -3.36 -8.15 -16.10
C HIS A 308 -2.36 -7.94 -14.97
N ARG A 309 -1.58 -8.97 -14.63
CA ARG A 309 -0.51 -8.87 -13.64
C ARG A 309 0.53 -7.86 -14.08
N ARG A 310 0.95 -6.98 -13.18
CA ARG A 310 1.98 -5.96 -13.45
C ARG A 310 3.10 -6.02 -12.43
N LEU A 311 4.31 -5.78 -12.90
CA LEU A 311 5.45 -5.49 -12.03
C LEU A 311 5.60 -3.98 -11.90
N ARG A 312 5.95 -3.50 -10.71
CA ARG A 312 6.35 -2.11 -10.51
C ARG A 312 7.85 -1.99 -10.75
N GLN A 313 8.22 -1.02 -11.58
CA GLN A 313 9.60 -0.68 -11.86
C GLN A 313 9.92 0.72 -11.31
N VAL A 314 11.04 0.83 -10.61
CA VAL A 314 11.63 2.12 -10.21
C VAL A 314 13.00 2.23 -10.87
N THR A 315 13.17 3.26 -11.71
CA THR A 315 14.46 3.57 -12.34
C THR A 315 15.08 4.77 -11.65
N VAL A 316 16.28 4.59 -11.11
CA VAL A 316 17.07 5.66 -10.49
C VAL A 316 18.18 6.05 -11.46
N LYS A 317 18.25 7.35 -11.78
CA LYS A 317 19.31 7.97 -12.58
C LYS A 317 19.96 9.08 -11.79
N PHE A 318 21.28 9.20 -11.87
CA PHE A 318 22.03 10.29 -11.25
C PHE A 318 23.04 10.90 -12.22
N GLU A 319 23.43 12.14 -11.93
CA GLU A 319 24.39 12.92 -12.69
C GLU A 319 25.47 13.42 -11.75
N VAL A 320 26.72 13.43 -12.23
CA VAL A 320 27.89 13.91 -11.49
C VAL A 320 28.56 14.97 -12.36
N ASN A 321 28.72 16.16 -11.81
CA ASN A 321 29.37 17.29 -12.47
C ASN A 321 30.60 17.71 -11.65
N GLU A 322 31.75 17.80 -12.31
CA GLU A 322 33.02 18.17 -11.69
C GLU A 322 33.46 19.54 -12.22
N VAL A 323 33.61 20.51 -11.31
CA VAL A 323 34.06 21.86 -11.63
C VAL A 323 35.02 22.33 -10.55
N TYR A 324 36.13 22.93 -10.95
CA TYR A 324 37.02 23.63 -10.03
C TYR A 324 36.42 24.99 -9.67
N VAL A 325 36.27 25.27 -8.39
CA VAL A 325 35.84 26.58 -7.88
C VAL A 325 37.03 27.31 -7.26
N PRO A 326 37.18 28.63 -7.45
CA PRO A 326 38.22 29.41 -6.78
C PRO A 326 38.10 29.27 -5.25
N ALA A 327 39.25 29.18 -4.57
CA ALA A 327 39.28 29.31 -3.11
C ALA A 327 38.88 30.75 -2.73
N LEU A 328 37.93 30.90 -1.82
CA LEU A 328 37.55 32.18 -1.20
C LEU A 328 38.51 32.55 -0.08
#